data_AF-A0A8J2JP52-F1
#
_entry.id   AF-A0A8J2JP52-F1
#
_cell.length_a   1.000
_cell.length_b   1.000
_cell.length_c   1.000
_cell.angle_alpha   90.00
_cell.angle_beta   90.00
_cell.angle_gamma   90.00
#
_symmetry.space_group_name_H-M   'P 1'
#
loop_
_entity.id
_entity.type
_entity.pdbx_description
1 polymer ?
#
loop_
_entity_poly.entity_id
_entity_poly.type
_entity_poly.pdbx_seq_one_letter_code
_entity_poly.pdbx_strand_id
1 'polypeptide(L)'
;MASNNLVDIFRVISQELDARNDKTERIVKLSRDITIESKRTISLLQRSQLQSTAERLATFQKAEYNLARVRKNNFYKLARELENESPFYFNRSYTFGLQEYIEAISFLYYLQKGTLIAHKEVQRSLVFQDVGNPGEKRPNEISSDGKGNTPENNNSVVKDISEKKRISVHVSQHDYILGLMDLTGELMRATINANPVESIQFVQDTNNFLQLVYQGSLALYGYRTKELSRKMSTLLSSVLKIESYVYSLKIRELDTFGGALTTKPIFVDAFGDQQNRHYNDDYDSGTD
;
A
#
# COMPACT_ATOMS: atom_id res chain seq x y z
N MET A 1 41.16 26.09 -26.25
CA MET A 1 41.26 25.54 -24.88
C MET A 1 39.92 25.47 -24.11
N ALA A 2 38.79 25.97 -24.64
CA ALA A 2 37.48 25.89 -23.98
C ALA A 2 36.73 24.55 -24.16
N SER A 3 37.11 23.74 -25.15
CA SER A 3 36.42 22.48 -25.52
C SER A 3 36.62 21.33 -24.52
N ASN A 4 37.80 21.22 -23.87
CA ASN A 4 38.05 20.15 -22.90
C ASN A 4 37.21 20.32 -21.62
N ASN A 5 37.04 21.56 -21.16
CA ASN A 5 36.27 21.85 -19.94
C ASN A 5 34.79 21.49 -20.09
N LEU A 6 34.19 21.78 -21.25
CA LEU A 6 32.79 21.43 -21.51
C LEU A 6 32.57 19.92 -21.58
N VAL A 7 33.47 19.19 -22.26
CA VAL A 7 33.41 17.72 -22.35
C VAL A 7 33.56 17.08 -20.97
N ASP A 8 34.47 17.59 -20.13
CA ASP A 8 34.65 17.10 -18.76
C ASP A 8 33.40 17.37 -17.89
N ILE A 9 32.76 18.55 -18.02
CA ILE A 9 31.48 18.85 -17.35
C ILE A 9 30.40 17.86 -17.79
N PHE A 10 30.22 17.64 -19.10
CA PHE A 10 29.21 16.71 -19.61
C PHE A 10 29.49 15.27 -19.19
N ARG A 11 30.76 14.87 -19.06
CA ARG A 11 31.13 13.55 -18.55
C ARG A 11 30.72 13.37 -17.10
N VAL A 12 30.95 14.35 -16.23
CA VAL A 12 30.49 14.31 -14.83
C VAL A 12 28.96 14.24 -14.77
N ILE A 13 28.26 15.08 -15.54
CA ILE A 13 26.79 15.05 -15.62
C ILE A 13 26.29 13.68 -16.09
N SER A 14 26.91 13.09 -17.12
CA SER A 14 26.53 11.76 -17.62
C SER A 14 26.68 10.70 -16.53
N GLN A 15 27.80 10.71 -15.79
CA GLN A 15 28.04 9.76 -14.71
C GLN A 15 27.01 9.88 -13.58
N GLU A 16 26.61 11.11 -13.21
CA GLU A 16 25.56 11.34 -12.22
C GLU A 16 24.18 10.88 -12.73
N LEU A 17 23.86 11.15 -13.99
CA LEU A 17 22.60 10.72 -14.62
C LEU A 17 22.52 9.19 -14.72
N ASP A 18 23.61 8.53 -15.11
CA ASP A 18 23.68 7.07 -15.23
C ASP A 18 23.52 6.41 -13.85
N ALA A 19 24.28 6.87 -12.84
CA ALA A 19 24.14 6.37 -11.47
C ALA A 19 22.72 6.54 -10.92
N ARG A 20 22.05 7.63 -11.29
CA ARG A 20 20.66 7.90 -10.93
C ARG A 20 19.68 6.99 -11.66
N ASN A 21 19.87 6.77 -12.95
CA ASN A 21 19.04 5.85 -13.74
C ASN A 21 19.16 4.43 -13.20
N ASP A 22 20.38 3.99 -12.89
CA ASP A 22 20.63 2.69 -12.26
C ASP A 22 19.91 2.55 -10.92
N LYS A 23 19.93 3.59 -10.07
CA LYS A 23 19.17 3.61 -8.81
C LYS A 23 17.67 3.50 -9.07
N THR A 24 17.15 4.26 -10.04
CA THR A 24 15.73 4.22 -10.43
C THR A 24 15.31 2.82 -10.83
N GLU A 25 16.11 2.13 -11.66
CA GLU A 25 15.86 0.75 -12.07
C GLU A 25 15.86 -0.23 -10.89
N ARG A 26 16.78 -0.07 -9.93
CA ARG A 26 16.78 -0.90 -8.70
C ARG A 26 15.51 -0.67 -7.88
N ILE A 27 15.08 0.58 -7.72
CA ILE A 27 13.84 0.93 -7.00
C ILE A 27 12.61 0.36 -7.70
N VAL A 28 12.52 0.48 -9.03
CA VAL A 28 11.39 -0.07 -9.82
C VAL A 28 11.30 -1.59 -9.69
N LYS A 29 12.44 -2.30 -9.69
CA LYS A 29 12.48 -3.75 -9.46
C LYS A 29 11.93 -4.11 -8.07
N LEU A 30 12.40 -3.43 -7.02
CA LEU A 30 11.87 -3.62 -5.65
C LEU A 30 10.37 -3.32 -5.58
N SER A 31 9.91 -2.25 -6.22
CA SER A 31 8.49 -1.88 -6.28
C SER A 31 7.67 -2.98 -6.94
N ARG A 32 8.14 -3.56 -8.04
CA ARG A 32 7.45 -4.64 -8.75
C ARG A 32 7.33 -5.89 -7.89
N ASP A 33 8.40 -6.26 -7.19
CA ASP A 33 8.39 -7.41 -6.27
C ASP A 33 7.41 -7.20 -5.11
N ILE A 34 7.36 -5.98 -4.56
CA ILE A 34 6.35 -5.60 -3.56
C ILE A 34 4.94 -5.77 -4.12
N THR A 35 4.64 -5.22 -5.30
CA THR A 35 3.33 -5.35 -5.94
C THR A 35 2.92 -6.82 -6.10
N ILE A 36 3.83 -7.67 -6.59
CA ILE A 36 3.54 -9.10 -6.81
C ILE A 36 3.18 -9.81 -5.50
N GLU A 37 3.97 -9.61 -4.45
CA GLU A 37 3.73 -10.25 -3.16
C GLU A 37 2.49 -9.71 -2.43
N SER A 38 2.21 -8.41 -2.57
CA SER A 38 0.99 -7.79 -2.06
C SER A 38 -0.25 -8.36 -2.76
N LYS A 39 -0.26 -8.46 -4.10
CA LYS A 39 -1.35 -9.10 -4.88
C LYS A 39 -1.60 -10.54 -4.48
N ARG A 40 -0.53 -11.30 -4.28
CA ARG A 40 -0.61 -12.69 -3.80
C ARG A 40 -1.25 -12.77 -2.42
N THR A 41 -0.94 -11.81 -1.55
CA THR A 41 -1.53 -11.70 -0.21
C THR A 41 -3.00 -11.32 -0.28
N ILE A 42 -3.38 -10.34 -1.10
CA ILE A 42 -4.79 -9.97 -1.34
C ILE A 42 -5.58 -11.18 -1.86
N SER A 43 -5.05 -11.88 -2.87
CA SER A 43 -5.67 -13.10 -3.43
C SER A 43 -5.80 -14.24 -2.40
N LEU A 44 -4.88 -14.32 -1.44
CA LEU A 44 -4.95 -15.26 -0.33
C LEU A 44 -6.09 -14.88 0.63
N LEU A 45 -6.22 -13.60 0.98
CA LEU A 45 -7.29 -13.07 1.85
C LEU A 45 -8.68 -13.14 1.22
N GLN A 46 -8.78 -12.95 -0.11
CA GLN A 46 -10.04 -13.14 -0.82
C GLN A 46 -10.56 -14.58 -0.68
N ARG A 47 -9.67 -15.57 -0.80
CA ARG A 47 -10.03 -16.99 -0.67
C ARG A 47 -10.43 -17.37 0.75
N SER A 48 -9.95 -16.66 1.77
CA SER A 48 -10.30 -16.97 3.16
C SER A 48 -11.76 -16.69 3.52
N GLN A 49 -12.48 -15.94 2.68
CA GLN A 49 -13.92 -15.69 2.88
C GLN A 49 -14.78 -16.95 2.70
N LEU A 50 -14.28 -17.93 1.96
CA LEU A 50 -14.94 -19.22 1.71
C LEU A 50 -14.49 -20.32 2.69
N GLN A 51 -13.56 -20.00 3.60
CA GLN A 51 -12.98 -20.94 4.54
C GLN A 51 -13.72 -20.94 5.87
N SER A 52 -13.58 -22.06 6.60
CA SER A 52 -14.00 -22.15 8.00
C SER A 52 -13.23 -21.15 8.88
N THR A 53 -13.75 -20.85 10.07
CA THR A 53 -13.12 -19.89 10.99
C THR A 53 -11.67 -20.26 11.33
N ALA A 54 -11.38 -21.54 11.56
CA ALA A 54 -10.04 -22.00 11.92
C ALA A 54 -9.04 -21.84 10.75
N GLU A 55 -9.45 -22.22 9.53
CA GLU A 55 -8.66 -22.05 8.32
C GLU A 55 -8.43 -20.57 7.97
N ARG A 56 -9.46 -19.74 8.16
CA ARG A 56 -9.37 -18.28 7.96
C ARG A 56 -8.33 -17.66 8.87
N LEU A 57 -8.29 -18.06 10.15
CA LEU A 57 -7.29 -17.58 11.11
C LEU A 57 -5.86 -17.98 10.68
N ALA A 58 -5.66 -19.23 10.25
CA ALA A 58 -4.38 -19.68 9.72
C ALA A 58 -3.97 -18.91 8.45
N THR A 59 -4.93 -18.60 7.59
CA THR A 59 -4.71 -17.74 6.41
C THR A 59 -4.29 -16.32 6.80
N PHE A 60 -4.89 -15.74 7.84
CA PHE A 60 -4.49 -14.41 8.35
C PHE A 60 -3.05 -14.42 8.88
N GLN A 61 -2.66 -15.42 9.68
CA GLN A 61 -1.27 -15.56 10.15
C GLN A 61 -0.28 -15.70 8.98
N LYS A 62 -0.66 -16.44 7.93
CA LYS A 62 0.15 -16.57 6.72
C LYS A 62 0.28 -15.24 5.97
N ALA A 63 -0.81 -14.47 5.86
CA ALA A 63 -0.81 -13.15 5.25
C ALA A 63 0.07 -12.17 6.05
N GLU A 64 -0.03 -12.15 7.38
CA GLU A 64 0.85 -11.37 8.26
C GLU A 64 2.33 -11.70 8.04
N TYR A 65 2.66 -13.00 8.00
CA TYR A 65 4.02 -13.46 7.73
C TYR A 65 4.52 -12.99 6.36
N ASN A 66 3.69 -13.11 5.31
CA ASN A 66 4.04 -12.65 3.97
C ASN A 66 4.30 -11.13 3.94
N LEU A 67 3.42 -10.32 4.53
CA LEU A 67 3.61 -8.87 4.60
C LEU A 67 4.82 -8.48 5.45
N ALA A 68 5.09 -9.20 6.54
CA ALA A 68 6.30 -9.02 7.34
C ALA A 68 7.57 -9.32 6.54
N ARG A 69 7.55 -10.35 5.68
CA ARG A 69 8.65 -10.64 4.75
C ARG A 69 8.81 -9.55 3.69
N VAL A 70 7.73 -9.06 3.10
CA VAL A 70 7.78 -7.94 2.14
C VAL A 70 8.42 -6.71 2.80
N ARG A 71 8.05 -6.40 4.04
CA ARG A 71 8.69 -5.32 4.82
C ARG A 71 10.19 -5.57 5.02
N LYS A 72 10.55 -6.74 5.55
CA LYS A 72 11.94 -7.07 5.92
C LYS A 72 12.87 -7.20 4.71
N ASN A 73 12.37 -7.69 3.58
CA ASN A 73 13.20 -8.00 2.42
C ASN A 73 13.18 -6.90 1.37
N ASN A 74 12.01 -6.34 1.06
CA ASN A 74 11.85 -5.40 -0.05
C ASN A 74 11.85 -3.96 0.44
N PHE A 75 10.99 -3.61 1.41
CA PHE A 75 10.96 -2.23 1.94
C PHE A 75 12.23 -1.84 2.70
N TYR A 76 12.89 -2.78 3.39
CA TYR A 76 14.21 -2.53 3.98
C TYR A 76 15.26 -2.16 2.91
N LYS A 77 15.34 -2.94 1.82
CA LYS A 77 16.25 -2.64 0.70
C LYS A 77 15.88 -1.32 0.01
N LEU A 78 14.59 -1.05 -0.15
CA LEU A 78 14.11 0.20 -0.69
C LEU A 78 14.50 1.39 0.21
N ALA A 79 14.34 1.26 1.53
CA ALA A 79 14.77 2.28 2.49
C ALA A 79 16.28 2.56 2.44
N ARG A 80 17.09 1.53 2.14
CA ARG A 80 18.54 1.67 1.93
C ARG A 80 18.85 2.42 0.63
N GLU A 81 18.18 2.12 -0.48
CA GLU A 81 18.39 2.82 -1.77
C GLU A 81 17.99 4.31 -1.70
N LEU A 82 16.96 4.61 -0.90
CA LEU A 82 16.44 5.97 -0.66
C LEU A 82 17.22 6.73 0.44
N GLU A 83 18.25 6.12 1.02
CA GLU A 83 19.00 6.75 2.09
C GLU A 83 19.72 8.01 1.58
N ASN A 84 19.58 9.12 2.32
CA ASN A 84 20.09 10.45 1.97
C ASN A 84 19.51 11.06 0.68
N GLU A 85 18.46 10.46 0.11
CA GLU A 85 17.75 11.01 -1.04
C GLU A 85 16.51 11.81 -0.61
N SER A 86 16.09 12.76 -1.44
CA SER A 86 14.81 13.44 -1.22
C SER A 86 13.65 12.44 -1.40
N PRO A 87 12.72 12.31 -0.43
CA PRO A 87 11.61 11.35 -0.50
C PRO A 87 10.71 11.52 -1.73
N PHE A 88 10.63 12.73 -2.28
CA PHE A 88 9.74 13.08 -3.38
C PHE A 88 10.33 12.73 -4.75
N TYR A 89 11.65 12.60 -4.85
CA TYR A 89 12.33 12.50 -6.14
C TYR A 89 12.13 11.14 -6.81
N PHE A 90 12.17 10.07 -6.01
CA PHE A 90 11.95 8.69 -6.46
C PHE A 90 10.54 8.18 -6.13
N ASN A 91 9.64 9.01 -5.60
CA ASN A 91 8.29 8.59 -5.20
C ASN A 91 7.54 7.86 -6.33
N ARG A 92 7.63 8.39 -7.56
CA ARG A 92 7.00 7.78 -8.73
C ARG A 92 7.56 6.38 -9.06
N SER A 93 8.77 6.06 -8.66
CA SER A 93 9.42 4.78 -8.94
C SER A 93 8.94 3.64 -8.04
N TYR A 94 8.34 3.96 -6.87
CA TYR A 94 7.82 2.96 -5.92
C TYR A 94 6.34 3.14 -5.54
N THR A 95 5.68 4.19 -6.03
CA THR A 95 4.26 4.49 -5.75
C THR A 95 3.35 3.27 -5.92
N PHE A 96 3.46 2.54 -7.04
CA PHE A 96 2.59 1.39 -7.31
C PHE A 96 2.81 0.23 -6.33
N GLY A 97 4.06 -0.06 -5.97
CA GLY A 97 4.37 -1.07 -4.95
C GLY A 97 3.84 -0.68 -3.59
N LEU A 98 3.98 0.60 -3.23
CA LEU A 98 3.49 1.13 -1.98
C LEU A 98 1.96 1.10 -1.89
N GLN A 99 1.24 1.55 -2.93
CA GLN A 99 -0.23 1.54 -2.98
C GLN A 99 -0.77 0.11 -2.80
N GLU A 100 -0.23 -0.86 -3.53
CA GLU A 100 -0.65 -2.27 -3.44
C GLU A 100 -0.35 -2.87 -2.05
N TYR A 101 0.78 -2.48 -1.43
CA TYR A 101 1.09 -2.87 -0.07
C TYR A 101 0.10 -2.28 0.94
N ILE A 102 -0.29 -1.02 0.76
CA ILE A 102 -1.28 -0.34 1.60
C ILE A 102 -2.64 -1.03 1.46
N GLU A 103 -3.06 -1.37 0.25
CA GLU A 103 -4.27 -2.16 -0.01
C GLU A 103 -4.21 -3.50 0.75
N ALA A 104 -3.12 -4.25 0.60
CA ALA A 104 -2.96 -5.56 1.22
C ALA A 104 -2.98 -5.52 2.76
N ILE A 105 -2.22 -4.60 3.37
CA ILE A 105 -2.19 -4.48 4.83
C ILE A 105 -3.50 -3.95 5.38
N SER A 106 -4.15 -3.01 4.68
CA SER A 106 -5.45 -2.47 5.10
C SER A 106 -6.54 -3.53 4.98
N PHE A 107 -6.48 -4.38 3.96
CA PHE A 107 -7.44 -5.47 3.79
C PHE A 107 -7.33 -6.49 4.91
N LEU A 108 -6.10 -6.95 5.22
CA LEU A 108 -5.86 -7.81 6.36
C LEU A 108 -6.34 -7.17 7.67
N TYR A 109 -5.98 -5.91 7.90
CA TYR A 109 -6.33 -5.19 9.12
C TYR A 109 -7.84 -5.07 9.29
N TYR A 110 -8.56 -4.74 8.22
CA TYR A 110 -10.01 -4.66 8.23
C TYR A 110 -10.65 -6.04 8.51
N LEU A 111 -10.17 -7.10 7.84
CA LEU A 111 -10.68 -8.45 8.07
C LEU A 111 -10.45 -8.97 9.50
N GLN A 112 -9.42 -8.48 10.19
CA GLN A 112 -9.13 -8.85 11.57
C GLN A 112 -9.85 -7.98 12.61
N LYS A 113 -10.00 -6.68 12.34
CA LYS A 113 -10.39 -5.68 13.34
C LYS A 113 -11.64 -4.88 13.00
N GLY A 114 -12.20 -5.02 11.81
CA GLY A 114 -13.38 -4.27 11.34
C GLY A 114 -13.14 -2.75 11.23
N THR A 115 -11.89 -2.30 11.17
CA THR A 115 -11.53 -0.87 11.16
C THR A 115 -10.44 -0.60 10.13
N LEU A 116 -10.17 0.67 9.84
CA LEU A 116 -9.12 1.09 8.92
C LEU A 116 -7.79 1.31 9.66
N ILE A 117 -6.70 0.76 9.12
CA ILE A 117 -5.35 1.05 9.59
C ILE A 117 -4.99 2.51 9.29
N ALA A 118 -4.54 3.29 10.28
CA ALA A 118 -4.25 4.70 10.07
C ALA A 118 -2.94 4.90 9.27
N HIS A 119 -2.86 5.98 8.49
CA HIS A 119 -1.64 6.38 7.76
C HIS A 119 -0.38 6.35 8.65
N LYS A 120 -0.48 6.88 9.87
CA LYS A 120 0.64 6.91 10.83
C LYS A 120 1.10 5.51 11.24
N GLU A 121 0.21 4.53 11.31
CA GLU A 121 0.56 3.15 11.64
C GLU A 121 1.30 2.47 10.49
N VAL A 122 0.82 2.69 9.25
CA VAL A 122 1.52 2.24 8.04
C VAL A 122 2.92 2.87 7.98
N GLN A 123 3.03 4.20 8.16
CA GLN A 123 4.31 4.90 8.13
C GLN A 123 5.28 4.36 9.19
N ARG A 124 4.82 4.12 10.42
CA ARG A 124 5.66 3.53 11.49
C ARG A 124 6.14 2.13 11.14
N SER A 125 5.33 1.34 10.43
CA SER A 125 5.68 -0.02 10.04
C SER A 125 6.82 -0.09 9.01
N LEU A 126 7.08 1.01 8.30
CA LEU A 126 8.12 1.16 7.27
C LEU A 126 9.33 2.00 7.73
N VAL A 127 9.55 2.05 9.05
CA VAL A 127 10.78 2.58 9.67
C VAL A 127 11.64 1.41 10.14
N PHE A 128 12.92 1.44 9.80
CA PHE A 128 13.86 0.35 10.08
C PHE A 128 15.09 0.88 10.82
N GLN A 129 15.70 0.01 11.63
CA GLN A 129 17.06 0.23 12.12
C GLN A 129 18.02 -0.25 11.05
N ASP A 130 18.95 0.60 10.65
CA ASP A 130 20.01 0.23 9.74
C ASP A 130 21.00 -0.68 10.47
N VAL A 131 20.97 -1.96 10.13
CA VAL A 131 21.89 -2.97 10.69
C VAL A 131 23.14 -3.15 9.83
N GLY A 132 23.26 -2.39 8.72
CA GLY A 132 24.29 -2.61 7.72
C GLY A 132 24.11 -3.95 7.00
N ASN A 133 24.74 -4.10 5.84
CA ASN A 133 24.81 -5.39 5.14
C ASN A 133 25.85 -6.28 5.86
N PRO A 134 25.61 -7.57 6.13
CA PRO A 134 26.62 -8.51 6.68
C PRO A 134 27.82 -8.81 5.74
N GLY A 135 28.22 -7.87 4.89
CA GLY A 135 29.29 -8.03 3.90
C GLY A 135 29.79 -6.74 3.24
N GLU A 136 29.28 -5.56 3.61
CA GLU A 136 29.81 -4.28 3.13
C GLU A 136 30.85 -3.75 4.12
N LYS A 137 32.14 -3.90 3.78
CA LYS A 137 33.20 -3.11 4.43
C LYS A 137 32.92 -1.64 4.14
N ARG A 138 32.71 -0.85 5.19
CA ARG A 138 32.57 0.60 5.08
C ARG A 138 33.89 1.17 4.53
N PRO A 139 33.89 1.93 3.43
CA PRO A 139 35.07 2.67 3.01
C PRO A 139 35.14 3.92 3.88
N ASN A 140 35.79 3.82 5.05
CA ASN A 140 36.42 4.93 5.77
C ASN A 140 36.99 4.45 7.11
N GLU A 141 38.03 3.62 7.05
CA GLU A 141 39.08 3.57 8.07
C GLU A 141 40.41 3.38 7.32
N ILE A 142 40.98 4.49 6.84
CA ILE A 142 42.41 4.54 6.51
C ILE A 142 43.11 5.04 7.78
N SER A 143 43.64 4.04 8.46
CA SER A 143 44.76 3.96 9.39
C SER A 143 45.66 5.21 9.47
N SER A 144 45.90 5.69 10.68
CA SER A 144 47.17 6.34 11.03
C SER A 144 47.97 5.39 11.94
N ASP A 145 49.20 5.11 11.52
CA ASP A 145 50.15 4.21 12.19
C ASP A 145 50.51 4.65 13.61
N GLY A 146 50.80 3.66 14.46
CA GLY A 146 50.87 3.80 15.91
C GLY A 146 52.22 4.22 16.52
N LYS A 147 52.19 4.44 17.84
CA LYS A 147 53.15 3.96 18.85
C LYS A 147 52.76 4.40 20.28
N GLY A 148 52.62 3.42 21.19
CA GLY A 148 53.23 3.45 22.53
C GLY A 148 52.45 3.96 23.75
N ASN A 149 52.14 2.99 24.63
CA ASN A 149 52.16 3.02 26.12
C ASN A 149 50.91 3.41 26.93
N THR A 150 50.42 2.43 27.71
CA THR A 150 49.52 2.47 28.89
C THR A 150 50.34 2.83 30.17
N PRO A 151 49.76 3.09 31.37
CA PRO A 151 48.34 3.01 31.77
C PRO A 151 47.78 4.13 32.71
N GLU A 152 46.47 4.02 32.98
CA GLU A 152 45.69 4.58 34.10
C GLU A 152 45.39 6.11 34.14
N ASN A 153 44.12 6.48 33.88
CA ASN A 153 43.31 7.13 34.91
C ASN A 153 41.80 7.13 34.60
N ASN A 154 41.01 6.91 35.65
CA ASN A 154 39.56 6.90 35.65
C ASN A 154 38.98 8.29 35.38
N ASN A 155 38.11 8.43 34.38
CA ASN A 155 36.76 9.01 34.51
C ASN A 155 36.11 9.27 33.13
N SER A 156 34.82 8.95 33.05
CA SER A 156 33.83 9.48 32.10
C SER A 156 33.97 9.16 30.61
N VAL A 157 33.67 7.92 30.17
CA VAL A 157 33.12 7.68 28.82
C VAL A 157 32.19 6.45 28.81
N VAL A 158 30.96 6.60 29.31
CA VAL A 158 29.84 5.76 28.86
C VAL A 158 29.12 6.55 27.77
N LYS A 159 29.76 6.62 26.60
CA LYS A 159 29.21 7.27 25.41
C LYS A 159 29.72 6.49 24.20
N ASP A 160 29.16 5.29 24.00
CA ASP A 160 29.17 4.57 22.71
C ASP A 160 28.33 3.29 22.83
N ILE A 161 27.02 3.45 22.99
CA ILE A 161 26.09 2.53 22.33
C ILE A 161 25.83 3.21 20.98
N SER A 162 26.49 2.70 19.93
CA SER A 162 26.38 3.19 18.55
C SER A 162 24.95 3.63 18.23
N GLU A 163 24.74 4.91 17.93
CA GLU A 163 23.45 5.40 17.44
C GLU A 163 23.11 4.66 16.14
N LYS A 164 22.29 3.61 16.25
CA LYS A 164 21.83 2.84 15.08
C LYS A 164 21.04 3.78 14.18
N LYS A 165 21.63 4.14 13.03
CA LYS A 165 21.01 5.01 12.03
C LYS A 165 19.64 4.46 11.64
N ARG A 166 18.62 5.31 11.56
CA ARG A 166 17.26 4.91 11.16
C ARG A 166 17.06 5.24 9.69
N ILE A 167 16.52 4.28 8.95
CA ILE A 167 16.13 4.45 7.54
C ILE A 167 14.62 4.21 7.42
N SER A 168 13.97 4.84 6.44
CA SER A 168 12.52 4.71 6.28
C SER A 168 12.09 4.91 4.83
N VAL A 169 10.98 4.28 4.46
CA VAL A 169 10.25 4.63 3.23
C VAL A 169 9.14 5.61 3.60
N HIS A 170 9.09 6.75 2.92
CA HIS A 170 8.04 7.74 3.16
C HIS A 170 6.72 7.25 2.54
N VAL A 171 5.66 7.27 3.35
CA VAL A 171 4.29 7.00 2.89
C VAL A 171 3.63 8.34 2.61
N SER A 172 3.48 8.69 1.33
CA SER A 172 2.77 9.92 0.99
C SER A 172 1.27 9.79 1.32
N GLN A 173 0.61 10.90 1.63
CA GLN A 173 -0.84 10.90 1.84
C GLN A 173 -1.58 10.46 0.57
N HIS A 174 -1.06 10.85 -0.60
CA HIS A 174 -1.63 10.48 -1.90
C HIS A 174 -1.60 8.96 -2.12
N ASP A 175 -0.45 8.30 -1.91
CA ASP A 175 -0.32 6.84 -2.06
C ASP A 175 -1.22 6.09 -1.08
N TYR A 176 -1.34 6.60 0.15
CA TYR A 176 -2.23 6.01 1.14
C TYR A 176 -3.69 6.10 0.75
N ILE A 177 -4.16 7.28 0.31
CA ILE A 177 -5.53 7.45 -0.17
C ILE A 177 -5.79 6.55 -1.39
N LEU A 178 -4.87 6.50 -2.35
CA LEU A 178 -5.06 5.68 -3.54
C LEU A 178 -5.09 4.17 -3.25
N GLY A 179 -4.24 3.68 -2.34
CA GLY A 179 -4.29 2.28 -1.89
C GLY A 179 -5.57 1.96 -1.10
N LEU A 180 -6.05 2.93 -0.30
CA LEU A 180 -7.34 2.81 0.40
C LEU A 180 -8.53 2.78 -0.57
N MET A 181 -8.46 3.52 -1.67
CA MET A 181 -9.52 3.46 -2.67
C MET A 181 -9.58 2.08 -3.34
N ASP A 182 -8.44 1.45 -3.62
CA ASP A 182 -8.43 0.09 -4.21
C ASP A 182 -8.97 -0.97 -3.23
N LEU A 183 -8.65 -0.83 -1.93
CA LEU A 183 -9.19 -1.68 -0.86
C LEU A 183 -10.72 -1.81 -0.95
N THR A 184 -11.43 -0.74 -1.30
CA THR A 184 -12.89 -0.75 -1.36
C THR A 184 -13.43 -1.75 -2.39
N GLY A 185 -12.73 -1.93 -3.51
CA GLY A 185 -13.04 -2.93 -4.51
C GLY A 185 -12.81 -4.36 -4.00
N GLU A 186 -11.73 -4.57 -3.24
CA GLU A 186 -11.45 -5.87 -2.62
C GLU A 186 -12.45 -6.22 -1.51
N LEU A 187 -12.88 -5.24 -0.70
CA LEU A 187 -13.93 -5.42 0.30
C LEU A 187 -15.28 -5.76 -0.33
N MET A 188 -15.64 -5.10 -1.43
CA MET A 188 -16.82 -5.45 -2.22
C MET A 188 -16.73 -6.90 -2.73
N ARG A 189 -15.61 -7.30 -3.34
CA ARG A 189 -15.40 -8.68 -3.81
C ARG A 189 -15.53 -9.69 -2.66
N ALA A 190 -14.92 -9.40 -1.52
CA ALA A 190 -14.98 -10.24 -0.33
C ALA A 190 -16.41 -10.41 0.18
N THR A 191 -17.17 -9.32 0.21
CA THR A 191 -18.58 -9.28 0.64
C THR A 191 -19.47 -10.13 -0.25
N ILE A 192 -19.36 -9.98 -1.58
CA ILE A 192 -20.15 -10.77 -2.55
C ILE A 192 -19.79 -12.27 -2.48
N ASN A 193 -18.51 -12.57 -2.19
CA ASN A 193 -18.03 -13.93 -2.10
C ASN A 193 -18.42 -14.62 -0.78
N ALA A 194 -18.58 -13.86 0.31
CA ALA A 194 -18.98 -14.39 1.61
C ALA A 194 -20.33 -15.12 1.58
N ASN A 195 -20.52 -16.03 2.54
CA ASN A 195 -21.80 -16.69 2.74
C ASN A 195 -22.77 -15.70 3.44
N PRO A 196 -23.87 -15.29 2.79
CA PRO A 196 -24.75 -14.25 3.33
C PRO A 196 -25.39 -14.62 4.66
N VAL A 197 -25.66 -15.90 4.91
CA VAL A 197 -26.32 -16.35 6.15
C VAL A 197 -25.36 -16.28 7.34
N GLU A 198 -24.11 -16.70 7.12
CA GLU A 198 -23.10 -16.78 8.18
C GLU A 198 -22.37 -15.45 8.41
N SER A 199 -22.47 -14.51 7.45
CA SER A 199 -21.66 -13.29 7.42
C SER A 199 -22.50 -12.01 7.28
N ILE A 200 -23.77 -12.02 7.73
CA ILE A 200 -24.66 -10.84 7.60
C ILE A 200 -24.07 -9.59 8.26
N GLN A 201 -23.45 -9.74 9.43
CA GLN A 201 -22.80 -8.63 10.14
C GLN A 201 -21.64 -8.07 9.31
N PHE A 202 -20.80 -8.94 8.74
CA PHE A 202 -19.69 -8.52 7.88
C PHE A 202 -20.17 -7.78 6.63
N VAL A 203 -21.28 -8.21 6.03
CA VAL A 203 -21.90 -7.54 4.88
C VAL A 203 -22.36 -6.13 5.27
N GLN A 204 -23.05 -5.99 6.40
CA GLN A 204 -23.53 -4.70 6.92
C GLN A 204 -22.39 -3.76 7.29
N ASP A 205 -21.39 -4.27 8.02
CA ASP A 205 -20.21 -3.52 8.42
C ASP A 205 -19.45 -3.01 7.19
N THR A 206 -19.29 -3.86 6.17
CA THR A 206 -18.62 -3.50 4.93
C THR A 206 -19.41 -2.48 4.12
N ASN A 207 -20.74 -2.58 4.08
CA ASN A 207 -21.59 -1.56 3.47
C ASN A 207 -21.39 -0.19 4.14
N ASN A 208 -21.50 -0.16 5.47
CA ASN A 208 -21.33 1.07 6.26
C ASN A 208 -19.92 1.66 6.08
N PHE A 209 -18.90 0.80 6.06
CA PHE A 209 -17.52 1.21 5.83
C PHE A 209 -17.33 1.83 4.44
N LEU A 210 -17.82 1.19 3.37
CA LEU A 210 -17.70 1.74 2.02
C LEU A 210 -18.46 3.07 1.86
N GLN A 211 -19.64 3.18 2.46
CA GLN A 211 -20.40 4.44 2.49
C GLN A 211 -19.61 5.55 3.20
N LEU A 212 -18.98 5.24 4.33
CA LEU A 212 -18.14 6.19 5.07
C LEU A 212 -16.91 6.62 4.24
N VAL A 213 -16.24 5.68 3.57
CA VAL A 213 -15.10 5.99 2.69
C VAL A 213 -15.55 6.85 1.52
N TYR A 214 -16.72 6.58 0.93
CA TYR A 214 -17.27 7.39 -0.15
C TYR A 214 -17.60 8.80 0.33
N GLN A 215 -18.29 8.96 1.45
CA GLN A 215 -18.56 10.28 2.05
C GLN A 215 -17.28 11.06 2.33
N GLY A 216 -16.26 10.40 2.90
CA GLY A 216 -14.95 11.00 3.12
C GLY A 216 -14.25 11.41 1.82
N SER A 217 -14.40 10.63 0.75
CA SER A 217 -13.82 10.92 -0.56
C SER A 217 -14.42 12.16 -1.22
N LEU A 218 -15.68 12.49 -0.93
CA LEU A 218 -16.33 13.72 -1.45
C LEU A 218 -15.65 14.98 -0.92
N ALA A 219 -15.06 14.96 0.27
CA ALA A 219 -14.28 16.08 0.77
C ALA A 219 -13.01 16.36 -0.07
N LEU A 220 -12.56 15.39 -0.86
CA LEU A 220 -11.40 15.49 -1.74
C LEU A 220 -11.75 16.02 -3.15
N TYR A 221 -13.01 16.35 -3.40
CA TYR A 221 -13.52 16.73 -4.73
C TYR A 221 -12.75 17.91 -5.37
N GLY A 222 -12.26 18.85 -4.54
CA GLY A 222 -11.47 20.01 -4.98
C GLY A 222 -10.00 19.71 -5.31
N TYR A 223 -9.48 18.54 -4.96
CA TYR A 223 -8.08 18.13 -5.16
C TYR A 223 -7.94 16.95 -6.12
N ARG A 224 -8.93 16.76 -7.01
CA ARG A 224 -9.04 15.57 -7.84
C ARG A 224 -7.96 15.51 -8.92
N THR A 225 -7.10 14.51 -8.81
CA THR A 225 -6.26 14.04 -9.93
C THR A 225 -7.09 13.11 -10.82
N LYS A 226 -6.68 12.94 -12.08
CA LYS A 226 -7.33 11.99 -13.02
C LYS A 226 -7.43 10.58 -12.44
N GLU A 227 -6.41 10.16 -11.70
CA GLU A 227 -6.38 8.85 -11.04
C GLU A 227 -7.40 8.80 -9.89
N LEU A 228 -7.41 9.80 -9.00
CA LEU A 228 -8.37 9.85 -7.90
C LEU A 228 -9.81 9.87 -8.42
N SER A 229 -10.11 10.63 -9.47
CA SER A 229 -11.46 10.67 -10.08
C SER A 229 -11.92 9.29 -10.57
N ARG A 230 -11.04 8.53 -11.22
CA ARG A 230 -11.36 7.17 -11.67
C ARG A 230 -11.60 6.22 -10.49
N LYS A 231 -10.79 6.34 -9.44
CA LYS A 231 -10.95 5.53 -8.23
C LYS A 231 -12.24 5.88 -7.47
N MET A 232 -12.62 7.16 -7.40
CA MET A 232 -13.89 7.58 -6.81
C MET A 232 -15.10 7.03 -7.58
N SER A 233 -15.06 7.02 -8.92
CA SER A 233 -16.10 6.39 -9.73
C SER A 233 -16.19 4.88 -9.46
N THR A 234 -15.05 4.21 -9.36
CA THR A 234 -14.99 2.77 -9.02
C THR A 234 -15.49 2.48 -7.61
N LEU A 235 -15.19 3.36 -6.64
CA LEU A 235 -15.71 3.29 -5.27
C LEU A 235 -17.23 3.44 -5.26
N LEU A 236 -17.79 4.43 -5.95
CA LEU A 236 -19.24 4.59 -6.06
C LEU A 236 -19.89 3.32 -6.64
N SER A 237 -19.32 2.77 -7.71
CA SER A 237 -19.79 1.51 -8.29
C SER A 237 -19.72 0.35 -7.28
N SER A 238 -18.71 0.31 -6.43
CA SER A 238 -18.56 -0.69 -5.38
C SER A 238 -19.60 -0.54 -4.28
N VAL A 239 -19.88 0.70 -3.83
CA VAL A 239 -20.95 1.02 -2.88
C VAL A 239 -22.29 0.54 -3.41
N LEU A 240 -22.66 0.94 -4.63
CA LEU A 240 -23.96 0.59 -5.23
C LEU A 240 -24.15 -0.93 -5.38
N LYS A 241 -23.07 -1.66 -5.67
CA LYS A 241 -23.10 -3.13 -5.75
C LYS A 241 -23.37 -3.77 -4.39
N ILE A 242 -22.72 -3.29 -3.32
CA ILE A 242 -22.97 -3.81 -1.97
C ILE A 242 -24.38 -3.43 -1.51
N GLU A 243 -24.82 -2.18 -1.72
CA GLU A 243 -26.17 -1.75 -1.34
C GLU A 243 -27.26 -2.58 -2.03
N SER A 244 -27.10 -2.81 -3.34
CA SER A 244 -28.01 -3.68 -4.11
C SER A 244 -27.98 -5.12 -3.59
N TYR A 245 -26.81 -5.61 -3.19
CA TYR A 245 -26.65 -6.93 -2.57
C TYR A 245 -27.37 -7.02 -1.22
N VAL A 246 -27.19 -6.04 -0.32
CA VAL A 246 -27.87 -5.97 0.99
C VAL A 246 -29.39 -5.87 0.81
N TYR A 247 -29.85 -5.02 -0.10
CA TYR A 247 -31.26 -4.87 -0.42
C TYR A 247 -31.88 -6.19 -0.89
N SER A 248 -31.19 -6.89 -1.79
CA SER A 248 -31.63 -8.19 -2.30
C SER A 248 -31.71 -9.26 -1.20
N LEU A 249 -30.77 -9.26 -0.25
CA LEU A 249 -30.82 -10.15 0.92
C LEU A 249 -32.03 -9.83 1.81
N LYS A 250 -32.30 -8.54 2.03
CA LYS A 250 -33.41 -8.12 2.91
C LYS A 250 -34.78 -8.45 2.33
N ILE A 251 -34.98 -8.26 1.03
CA ILE A 251 -36.23 -8.68 0.37
C ILE A 251 -36.44 -10.19 0.51
N ARG A 252 -35.40 -10.99 0.25
CA ARG A 252 -35.51 -12.44 0.35
C ARG A 252 -35.86 -12.91 1.74
N GLU A 253 -35.28 -12.29 2.77
CA GLU A 253 -35.63 -12.55 4.17
C GLU A 253 -37.13 -12.31 4.43
N LEU A 254 -37.70 -11.24 3.85
CA LEU A 254 -39.11 -10.90 3.97
C LEU A 254 -40.02 -11.81 3.11
N ASP A 255 -39.57 -12.25 1.94
CA ASP A 255 -40.33 -13.18 1.08
C ASP A 255 -40.38 -14.59 1.69
N THR A 256 -39.33 -15.00 2.41
CA THR A 256 -39.22 -16.32 3.04
C THR A 256 -39.85 -16.40 4.43
N PHE A 257 -41.08 -15.92 4.64
CA PHE A 257 -41.88 -16.25 5.85
C PHE A 257 -42.08 -17.79 5.97
N GLY A 258 -41.03 -18.53 6.37
CA GLY A 258 -40.99 -19.98 6.61
C GLY A 258 -39.83 -20.80 6.03
N GLY A 259 -38.84 -20.25 5.29
CA GLY A 259 -37.81 -21.07 4.61
C GLY A 259 -36.38 -20.52 4.63
N ALA A 260 -35.38 -21.38 4.70
CA ALA A 260 -33.95 -21.00 4.81
C ALA A 260 -33.43 -20.27 3.55
N LEU A 261 -32.63 -19.22 3.76
CA LEU A 261 -31.86 -18.49 2.73
C LEU A 261 -30.76 -19.40 2.14
N THR A 262 -31.07 -20.19 1.10
CA THR A 262 -30.13 -21.20 0.57
C THR A 262 -29.35 -20.77 -0.67
N THR A 263 -29.60 -19.58 -1.25
CA THR A 263 -28.98 -19.17 -2.53
C THR A 263 -28.53 -17.71 -2.58
N LYS A 264 -27.40 -17.44 -3.25
CA LYS A 264 -26.87 -16.08 -3.46
C LYS A 264 -27.82 -15.22 -4.32
N PRO A 265 -27.88 -13.89 -4.11
CA PRO A 265 -28.66 -12.99 -4.96
C PRO A 265 -28.17 -13.03 -6.42
N ILE A 266 -29.13 -13.12 -7.35
CA ILE A 266 -28.86 -12.98 -8.79
C ILE A 266 -28.66 -11.48 -9.03
N PHE A 267 -27.43 -11.09 -9.37
CA PHE A 267 -27.13 -9.71 -9.76
C PHE A 267 -27.90 -9.38 -11.03
N VAL A 268 -28.79 -8.39 -10.97
CA VAL A 268 -29.26 -7.69 -12.16
C VAL A 268 -28.33 -6.48 -12.29
N ASP A 269 -27.47 -6.48 -13.30
CA ASP A 269 -26.61 -5.34 -13.67
C ASP A 269 -27.45 -4.17 -14.19
N ALA A 270 -28.38 -3.65 -13.38
CA ALA A 270 -29.23 -2.52 -13.75
C ALA A 270 -28.47 -1.18 -13.70
N PHE A 271 -27.32 -1.13 -13.02
CA PHE A 271 -26.62 0.12 -12.71
C PHE A 271 -25.24 0.26 -13.39
N GLY A 272 -24.80 -0.73 -14.17
CA GLY A 272 -23.44 -0.78 -14.73
C GLY A 272 -23.17 0.15 -15.92
N ASP A 273 -24.18 0.49 -16.71
CA ASP A 273 -23.97 1.07 -18.05
C ASP A 273 -24.47 2.52 -18.25
N GLN A 274 -25.19 3.11 -17.29
CA GLN A 274 -25.74 4.46 -17.46
C GLN A 274 -24.90 5.58 -16.85
N GLN A 275 -24.14 5.34 -15.77
CA GLN A 275 -23.35 6.41 -15.13
C GLN A 275 -22.02 6.71 -15.83
N ASN A 276 -21.50 5.79 -16.65
CA ASN A 276 -20.25 6.01 -17.41
C ASN A 276 -20.43 6.91 -18.64
N ARG A 277 -21.68 7.20 -19.05
CA ARG A 277 -21.96 8.15 -20.15
C ARG A 277 -22.05 9.58 -19.65
N HIS A 278 -22.79 9.83 -18.57
CA HIS A 278 -22.96 11.20 -18.06
C HIS A 278 -21.70 11.85 -17.49
N TYR A 279 -20.74 11.07 -16.98
CA TYR A 279 -19.51 11.66 -16.41
C TYR A 279 -18.42 12.01 -17.44
N ASN A 280 -18.51 11.46 -18.66
CA ASN A 280 -17.53 11.72 -19.73
C ASN A 280 -17.97 12.85 -20.68
N ASP A 281 -19.28 13.12 -20.78
CA ASP A 281 -19.82 14.12 -21.69
C ASP A 281 -19.60 15.57 -21.19
N ASP A 282 -19.43 15.78 -19.88
CA ASP A 282 -19.24 17.12 -19.28
C ASP A 282 -17.79 17.66 -19.39
N TYR A 283 -16.87 16.93 -20.03
CA TYR A 283 -15.46 17.33 -20.20
C TYR A 283 -15.05 17.66 -21.64
N ASP A 284 -15.97 17.59 -22.62
CA ASP A 284 -15.67 17.91 -24.03
C ASP A 284 -16.34 19.21 -24.52
N SER A 285 -16.89 20.02 -23.60
CA SER A 285 -17.40 21.36 -23.94
C SER A 285 -16.63 22.45 -23.19
N GLY A 286 -15.54 22.91 -23.80
CA GLY A 286 -14.98 24.23 -23.51
C GLY A 286 -13.47 24.26 -23.39
N THR A 287 -12.79 24.49 -24.51
CA THR A 287 -12.13 25.79 -24.80
C THR A 287 -11.65 25.79 -26.25
N ASP A 288 -11.97 26.88 -26.94
CA ASP A 288 -11.35 27.35 -28.19
C ASP A 288 -9.80 27.41 -28.11
#